data_AF-A0A8J6MHU8-F1
#
_entry.id   AF-A0A8J6MHU8-F1
#
_cell.length_a   1.000
_cell.length_b   1.000
_cell.length_c   1.000
_cell.angle_alpha   90.00
_cell.angle_beta   90.00
_cell.angle_gamma   90.00
#
_symmetry.space_group_name_H-M   'P 1'
#
loop_
_entity.id
_entity.type
_entity.pdbx_description
1 polymer ?
#
loop_
_entity_poly.entity_id
_entity_poly.type
_entity_poly.pdbx_seq_one_letter_code
_entity_poly.pdbx_strand_id
1 'polypeptide(L)'
;LLRWYREAANALLPAGAILGQAAAARLLARRGVPGQMAGATATVDITVEAVSQLFFTLAGIGLLLAGRDSGGLAGFAMAGLGIALAGAAAMVAVQRSLPLALIERMLARLSRRWPAIQPGAIRDFQAAILALHADWPRLVAAISFHTISWVLGAVEIAGVLWLLGHPVSLVDALVIEALAQALRNAGFLLPGALAVQEGAIIAAGALVGVPPAAALAAALIRRSREVLFSVPGLIAWQRAEIHATSGTILKDTP
;
A
#
# COMPACT_ATOMS: atom_id res chain seq x y z
N LEU A 1 -10.36 12.99 6.38
CA LEU A 1 -10.73 13.32 4.98
C LEU A 1 -9.64 12.92 3.99
N LEU A 2 -8.46 13.57 3.96
CA LEU A 2 -7.36 13.19 3.03
C LEU A 2 -7.04 11.69 3.00
N ARG A 3 -6.81 11.09 4.18
CA ARG A 3 -6.56 9.65 4.31
C ARG A 3 -7.73 8.79 3.81
N TRP A 4 -8.96 9.23 4.05
CA TRP A 4 -10.16 8.52 3.60
C TRP A 4 -10.33 8.59 2.07
N TYR A 5 -10.03 9.73 1.45
CA TYR A 5 -10.07 9.89 0.00
C TYR A 5 -9.03 9.02 -0.68
N ARG A 6 -7.80 9.01 -0.14
CA ARG A 6 -6.71 8.13 -0.57
C ARG A 6 -7.13 6.67 -0.46
N GLU A 7 -7.67 6.24 0.68
CA GLU A 7 -8.07 4.85 0.91
C GLU A 7 -9.21 4.42 -0.02
N ALA A 8 -10.19 5.30 -0.21
CA ALA A 8 -11.30 5.08 -1.11
C ALA A 8 -10.84 4.94 -2.57
N ALA A 9 -9.87 5.75 -2.99
CA ALA A 9 -9.24 5.65 -4.30
C ALA A 9 -8.43 4.34 -4.44
N ASN A 10 -7.65 3.97 -3.42
CA ASN A 10 -6.86 2.75 -3.40
C ASN A 10 -7.73 1.48 -3.54
N ALA A 11 -8.88 1.46 -2.85
CA ALA A 11 -9.75 0.29 -2.79
C ALA A 11 -10.59 0.06 -4.06
N LEU A 12 -10.99 1.15 -4.73
CA LEU A 12 -12.03 1.10 -5.78
C LEU A 12 -11.55 1.49 -7.18
N LEU A 13 -10.42 2.18 -7.34
CA LEU A 13 -9.96 2.62 -8.66
C LEU A 13 -8.98 1.62 -9.31
N PRO A 14 -9.02 1.45 -10.65
CA PRO A 14 -8.19 0.47 -11.36
C PRO A 14 -6.66 0.64 -11.21
N ALA A 15 -6.18 1.84 -10.88
CA ALA A 15 -4.77 2.10 -10.60
C ALA A 15 -4.47 2.29 -9.09
N GLY A 16 -5.43 1.94 -8.24
CA GLY A 16 -5.28 1.69 -6.79
C GLY A 16 -4.37 2.68 -6.06
N ALA A 17 -3.32 2.13 -5.44
CA ALA A 17 -2.34 2.86 -4.63
C ALA A 17 -1.74 4.08 -5.34
N ILE A 18 -1.45 3.97 -6.64
CA ILE A 18 -0.83 5.06 -7.40
C ILE A 18 -1.79 6.25 -7.51
N LEU A 19 -3.07 5.99 -7.82
CA LEU A 19 -4.08 7.04 -7.94
C LEU A 19 -4.43 7.66 -6.59
N GLY A 20 -4.59 6.86 -5.53
CA GLY A 20 -4.88 7.41 -4.21
C GLY A 20 -3.73 8.26 -3.67
N GLN A 21 -2.48 7.84 -3.88
CA GLN A 21 -1.31 8.62 -3.48
C GLN A 21 -1.16 9.91 -4.29
N ALA A 22 -1.42 9.86 -5.61
CA ALA A 22 -1.47 11.07 -6.44
C ALA A 22 -2.58 12.04 -6.01
N ALA A 23 -3.76 11.52 -5.65
CA ALA A 23 -4.87 12.30 -5.12
C ALA A 23 -4.50 12.97 -3.78
N ALA A 24 -3.91 12.22 -2.86
CA ALA A 24 -3.43 12.73 -1.59
C ALA A 24 -2.38 13.83 -1.77
N ALA A 25 -1.39 13.60 -2.64
CA ALA A 25 -0.35 14.59 -2.95
C ALA A 25 -0.95 15.88 -3.54
N ARG A 26 -1.90 15.75 -4.48
CA ARG A 26 -2.60 16.90 -5.08
C ARG A 26 -3.40 17.69 -4.04
N LEU A 27 -4.10 17.01 -3.15
CA LEU A 27 -4.89 17.66 -2.10
C LEU A 27 -4.01 18.32 -1.04
N LEU A 28 -2.86 17.73 -0.70
CA LEU A 28 -1.84 18.35 0.15
C LEU A 28 -1.28 19.61 -0.51
N ALA A 29 -0.98 19.55 -1.81
CA ALA A 29 -0.51 20.70 -2.58
C ALA A 29 -1.52 21.85 -2.56
N ARG A 30 -2.82 21.54 -2.68
CA ARG A 30 -3.90 22.51 -2.56
C ARG A 30 -4.04 23.13 -1.16
N ARG A 31 -3.52 22.48 -0.12
CA ARG A 31 -3.46 23.00 1.25
C ARG A 31 -2.18 23.77 1.55
N GLY A 32 -1.40 24.12 0.52
CA GLY A 32 -0.17 24.90 0.65
C GLY A 32 1.10 24.10 0.93
N VAL A 33 1.03 22.76 0.89
CA VAL A 33 2.24 21.92 0.97
C VAL A 33 2.98 22.00 -0.38
N PRO A 34 4.30 22.24 -0.42
CA PRO A 34 5.04 22.20 -1.67
C PRO A 34 4.84 20.88 -2.41
N GLY A 35 4.56 20.93 -3.72
CA GLY A 35 4.26 19.72 -4.51
C GLY A 35 5.37 18.67 -4.46
N GLN A 36 6.63 19.11 -4.36
CA GLN A 36 7.80 18.25 -4.18
C GLN A 36 7.75 17.49 -2.85
N MET A 37 7.41 18.17 -1.74
CA MET A 37 7.25 17.56 -0.43
C MET A 37 6.06 16.60 -0.39
N ALA A 38 4.94 16.96 -1.03
CA ALA A 38 3.75 16.12 -1.11
C ALA A 38 4.03 14.83 -1.89
N GLY A 39 4.71 14.93 -3.03
CA GLY A 39 5.15 13.77 -3.81
C GLY A 39 6.17 12.92 -3.05
N ALA A 40 7.17 13.55 -2.42
CA ALA A 40 8.18 12.84 -1.65
C ALA A 40 7.56 12.05 -0.49
N THR A 41 6.57 12.63 0.19
CA THR A 41 5.82 11.95 1.26
C THR A 41 5.11 10.71 0.72
N ALA A 42 4.44 10.81 -0.42
CA ALA A 42 3.77 9.67 -1.05
C ALA A 42 4.77 8.56 -1.44
N THR A 43 5.93 8.92 -1.99
CA THR A 43 6.98 7.94 -2.34
C THR A 43 7.56 7.25 -1.12
N VAL A 44 7.84 8.00 -0.06
CA VAL A 44 8.33 7.44 1.21
C VAL A 44 7.27 6.54 1.84
N ASP A 45 6.00 6.95 1.85
CA ASP A 45 4.90 6.14 2.40
C ASP A 45 4.74 4.80 1.66
N ILE A 46 4.73 4.80 0.31
CA ILE A 46 4.70 3.55 -0.49
C ILE A 46 5.90 2.66 -0.16
N THR A 47 7.08 3.25 0.02
CA THR A 47 8.29 2.50 0.38
C THR A 47 8.15 1.85 1.75
N VAL A 48 7.71 2.63 2.75
CA VAL A 48 7.51 2.17 4.12
C VAL A 48 6.43 1.09 4.17
N GLU A 49 5.34 1.26 3.43
CA GLU A 49 4.28 0.27 3.28
C GLU A 49 4.82 -1.05 2.72
N ALA A 50 5.54 -0.99 1.59
CA ALA A 50 6.13 -2.17 0.94
C ALA A 50 7.13 -2.90 1.86
N VAL A 51 8.00 -2.14 2.55
CA VAL A 51 8.97 -2.71 3.50
C VAL A 51 8.27 -3.34 4.69
N SER A 52 7.27 -2.66 5.27
CA SER A 52 6.52 -3.19 6.42
C SER A 52 5.72 -4.44 6.04
N GLN A 53 5.08 -4.43 4.87
CA GLN A 53 4.33 -5.58 4.33
C GLN A 53 5.26 -6.78 4.12
N LEU A 54 6.48 -6.55 3.66
CA LEU A 54 7.48 -7.59 3.48
C LEU A 54 7.83 -8.26 4.81
N PHE A 55 8.15 -7.49 5.84
CA PHE A 55 8.40 -8.02 7.18
C PHE A 55 7.19 -8.74 7.76
N PHE A 56 5.99 -8.21 7.56
CA PHE A 56 4.75 -8.85 8.00
C PHE A 56 4.52 -10.19 7.29
N THR A 57 4.77 -10.26 5.98
CA THR A 57 4.69 -11.49 5.18
C THR A 57 5.65 -12.55 5.71
N LEU A 58 6.90 -12.16 5.99
CA LEU A 58 7.91 -13.06 6.54
C LEU A 58 7.54 -13.57 7.93
N ALA A 59 7.01 -12.70 8.79
CA ALA A 59 6.52 -13.09 10.10
C ALA A 59 5.39 -14.12 9.98
N GLY A 60 4.43 -13.90 9.08
CA GLY A 60 3.34 -14.85 8.81
C GLY A 60 3.86 -16.19 8.29
N ILE A 61 4.82 -16.20 7.37
CA ILE A 61 5.48 -17.44 6.91
C ILE A 61 6.18 -18.13 8.09
N GLY A 62 6.96 -17.40 8.89
CA GLY A 62 7.65 -17.95 10.07
C GLY A 62 6.69 -18.60 11.06
N LEU A 63 5.55 -17.95 11.34
CA LEU A 63 4.50 -18.48 12.19
C LEU A 63 3.86 -19.76 11.62
N LEU A 64 3.61 -19.79 10.30
CA LEU A 64 3.07 -20.98 9.62
C LEU A 64 3.99 -22.20 9.81
N LEU A 65 5.31 -21.98 9.77
CA LEU A 65 6.31 -23.05 9.86
C LEU A 65 6.60 -23.48 11.29
N ALA A 66 6.61 -22.55 12.24
CA ALA A 66 6.85 -22.86 13.65
C ALA A 66 5.76 -23.79 14.24
N GLY A 67 4.55 -23.76 13.68
CA GLY A 67 3.44 -24.63 14.10
C GLY A 67 3.33 -25.95 13.34
N ARG A 68 4.23 -26.27 12.39
CA ARG A 68 4.13 -27.45 11.53
C ARG A 68 5.48 -28.14 11.34
N ASP A 69 5.60 -29.39 11.79
CA ASP A 69 6.77 -30.26 11.56
C ASP A 69 6.96 -30.54 10.05
N SER A 70 7.61 -29.61 9.36
CA SER A 70 7.78 -29.68 7.90
C SER A 70 9.11 -29.05 7.50
N GLY A 71 10.18 -29.83 7.69
CA GLY A 71 11.56 -29.44 7.34
C GLY A 71 11.76 -28.99 5.88
N GLY A 72 10.82 -29.30 4.98
CA GLY A 72 10.84 -28.84 3.58
C GLY A 72 10.49 -27.36 3.38
N LEU A 73 9.75 -26.73 4.30
CA LEU A 73 9.31 -25.33 4.14
C LEU A 73 10.29 -24.33 4.77
N ALA A 74 11.11 -24.75 5.73
CA ALA A 74 12.09 -23.89 6.41
C ALA A 74 13.09 -23.25 5.43
N GLY A 75 13.50 -23.99 4.39
CA GLY A 75 14.35 -23.48 3.32
C GLY A 75 13.68 -22.36 2.50
N PHE A 76 12.39 -22.50 2.20
CA PHE A 76 11.62 -21.47 1.49
C PHE A 76 11.41 -20.20 2.35
N ALA A 77 11.21 -20.35 3.66
CA ALA A 77 11.11 -19.22 4.58
C ALA A 77 12.44 -18.45 4.73
N MET A 78 13.56 -19.16 4.86
CA MET A 78 14.89 -18.52 4.89
C MET A 78 15.24 -17.84 3.56
N ALA A 79 14.91 -18.47 2.43
CA ALA A 79 15.07 -17.86 1.11
C ALA A 79 14.18 -16.62 0.96
N GLY A 80 12.92 -16.68 1.40
CA GLY A 80 12.01 -15.55 1.44
C GLY A 80 12.55 -14.40 2.28
N LEU A 81 13.09 -14.69 3.47
CA LEU A 81 13.73 -13.70 4.36
C LEU A 81 14.96 -13.06 3.73
N GLY A 82 15.80 -13.86 3.06
CA GLY A 82 16.96 -13.36 2.32
C GLY A 82 16.56 -12.44 1.17
N ILE A 83 15.60 -12.85 0.34
CA ILE A 83 15.07 -12.05 -0.79
C ILE A 83 14.43 -10.75 -0.27
N ALA A 84 13.70 -10.83 0.83
CA ALA A 84 13.07 -9.69 1.46
C ALA A 84 14.07 -8.66 1.97
N LEU A 85 15.06 -9.09 2.76
CA LEU A 85 16.12 -8.22 3.25
C LEU A 85 16.94 -7.62 2.11
N ALA A 86 17.24 -8.41 1.08
CA ALA A 86 17.93 -7.94 -0.12
C ALA A 86 17.08 -6.91 -0.90
N GLY A 87 15.77 -7.13 -1.04
CA GLY A 87 14.85 -6.22 -1.70
C GLY A 87 14.68 -4.90 -0.96
N ALA A 88 14.53 -4.95 0.37
CA ALA A 88 14.48 -3.76 1.22
C ALA A 88 15.80 -2.98 1.16
N ALA A 89 16.95 -3.66 1.25
CA ALA A 89 18.26 -3.05 1.13
C ALA A 89 18.49 -2.44 -0.27
N ALA A 90 18.12 -3.14 -1.35
CA ALA A 90 18.21 -2.66 -2.71
C ALA A 90 17.31 -1.44 -2.95
N MET A 91 16.10 -1.43 -2.39
CA MET A 91 15.17 -0.31 -2.48
C MET A 91 15.74 0.94 -1.79
N VAL A 92 16.28 0.79 -0.57
CA VAL A 92 16.95 1.88 0.15
C VAL A 92 18.20 2.35 -0.60
N ALA A 93 18.99 1.43 -1.17
CA ALA A 93 20.16 1.75 -1.96
C ALA A 93 19.81 2.52 -3.25
N VAL A 94 18.77 2.11 -3.97
CA VAL A 94 18.27 2.79 -5.17
C VAL A 94 17.75 4.19 -4.83
N GLN A 95 17.04 4.36 -3.70
CA GLN A 95 16.56 5.68 -3.27
C GLN A 95 17.69 6.62 -2.86
N ARG A 96 18.77 6.09 -2.25
CA ARG A 96 19.96 6.89 -1.91
C ARG A 96 20.85 7.20 -3.10
N SER A 97 20.84 6.35 -4.12
CA SER A 97 21.71 6.45 -5.30
C SER A 97 20.96 6.87 -6.57
N LEU A 98 19.79 7.51 -6.42
CA LEU A 98 18.94 7.94 -7.53
C LEU A 98 19.82 8.64 -8.59
N PRO A 99 19.85 8.18 -9.85
CA PRO A 99 20.75 8.71 -10.87
C PRO A 99 20.22 10.06 -11.36
N LEU A 100 20.32 11.08 -10.51
CA LEU A 100 19.80 12.43 -10.72
C LEU A 100 20.18 12.98 -12.09
N ALA A 101 21.44 12.81 -12.47
CA ALA A 101 21.93 13.29 -13.77
C ALA A 101 21.21 12.61 -14.96
N LEU A 102 20.84 11.33 -14.85
CA LEU A 102 20.12 10.62 -15.91
C LEU A 102 18.67 11.10 -15.97
N ILE A 103 18.01 11.21 -14.82
CA ILE A 103 16.62 11.65 -14.71
C ILE A 103 16.49 13.12 -15.14
N GLU A 104 17.40 14.00 -14.71
CA GLU A 104 17.48 15.40 -15.15
C GLU A 104 17.64 15.49 -16.68
N ARG A 105 18.51 14.67 -17.28
CA ARG A 105 18.66 14.61 -18.75
C ARG A 105 17.37 14.16 -19.44
N MET A 106 16.66 13.18 -18.88
CA MET A 106 15.37 12.73 -19.43
C MET A 106 14.29 13.80 -19.29
N LEU A 107 14.18 14.44 -18.12
CA LEU A 107 13.25 15.53 -17.86
C LEU A 107 13.56 16.76 -18.71
N ALA A 108 14.84 17.09 -18.94
CA ALA A 108 15.24 18.18 -19.83
C ALA A 108 14.92 17.90 -21.31
N ARG A 109 14.90 16.63 -21.74
CA ARG A 109 14.38 16.26 -23.07
C ARG A 109 12.87 16.40 -23.12
N LEU A 110 12.18 15.99 -22.06
CA LEU A 110 10.72 16.03 -21.99
C LEU A 110 10.19 17.47 -21.85
N SER A 111 10.92 18.35 -21.18
CA SER A 111 10.57 19.78 -21.03
C SER A 111 10.59 20.54 -22.35
N ARG A 112 11.40 20.10 -23.33
CA ARG A 112 11.34 20.63 -24.72
C ARG A 112 9.99 20.43 -25.38
N ARG A 113 9.29 19.35 -25.00
CA ARG A 113 7.96 19.01 -25.51
C ARG A 113 6.87 19.61 -24.61
N TRP A 114 7.12 19.69 -23.30
CA TRP A 114 6.17 20.06 -22.25
C TRP A 114 6.81 21.11 -21.31
N PRO A 115 6.67 22.42 -21.59
CA PRO A 115 7.38 23.49 -20.87
C PRO A 115 7.06 23.59 -19.37
N ALA A 116 5.95 23.00 -18.92
CA ALA A 116 5.57 22.95 -17.51
C ALA A 116 6.49 22.05 -16.65
N ILE A 117 7.34 21.22 -17.26
CA ILE A 117 8.27 20.35 -16.56
C ILE A 117 9.52 21.15 -16.21
N GLN A 118 9.78 21.34 -14.92
CA GLN A 118 10.99 21.98 -14.42
C GLN A 118 12.05 20.92 -14.08
N PRO A 119 13.16 20.81 -14.84
CA PRO A 119 14.15 19.77 -14.61
C PRO A 119 14.80 19.85 -13.22
N GLY A 120 14.93 21.06 -12.64
CA GLY A 120 15.51 21.27 -11.31
C GLY A 120 14.64 20.76 -10.15
N ALA A 121 13.32 20.61 -10.36
CA ALA A 121 12.39 20.18 -9.31
C ALA A 121 12.67 18.76 -8.77
N ILE A 122 13.40 17.94 -9.54
CA ILE A 122 13.83 16.61 -9.10
C ILE A 122 14.85 16.66 -7.95
N ARG A 123 15.66 17.72 -7.89
CA ARG A 123 16.64 17.89 -6.79
C ARG A 123 15.93 18.19 -5.48
N ASP A 124 14.97 19.11 -5.52
CA ASP A 124 14.15 19.46 -4.35
C ASP A 124 13.32 18.27 -3.89
N PHE A 125 12.80 17.49 -4.84
CA PHE A 125 12.10 16.24 -4.57
C PHE A 125 13.01 15.19 -3.89
N GLN A 126 14.23 14.98 -4.39
CA GLN A 126 15.17 14.07 -3.74
C GLN A 126 15.61 14.58 -2.36
N ALA A 127 15.87 15.89 -2.21
CA ALA A 127 16.19 16.48 -0.92
C ALA A 127 15.06 16.27 0.10
N ALA A 128 13.81 16.42 -0.33
CA ALA A 128 12.63 16.12 0.48
C ALA A 128 12.56 14.64 0.91
N ILE A 129 12.83 13.69 0.00
CA ILE A 129 12.90 12.26 0.33
C ILE A 129 13.98 11.99 1.38
N LEU A 130 15.18 12.55 1.20
CA LEU A 130 16.30 12.36 2.13
C LEU A 130 16.00 12.96 3.51
N ALA A 131 15.37 14.14 3.56
CA ALA A 131 14.94 14.77 4.81
C ALA A 131 13.92 13.90 5.56
N LEU A 132 12.93 13.34 4.85
CA LEU A 132 11.96 12.41 5.44
C LEU A 132 12.62 11.11 5.94
N HIS A 133 13.64 10.61 5.24
CA HIS A 133 14.38 9.44 5.69
C HIS A 133 15.29 9.70 6.90
N ALA A 134 15.72 10.95 7.09
CA ALA A 134 16.52 11.34 8.25
C ALA A 134 15.68 11.52 9.52
N ASP A 135 14.37 11.74 9.39
CA ASP A 135 13.42 11.85 10.51
C ASP A 135 12.98 10.45 11.00
N TRP A 136 13.90 9.77 11.69
CA TRP A 136 13.69 8.43 12.23
C TRP A 136 12.44 8.29 13.11
N PRO A 137 12.10 9.23 14.02
CA PRO A 137 10.86 9.14 14.79
C PRO A 137 9.61 9.03 13.90
N ARG A 138 9.52 9.83 12.82
CA ARG A 138 8.38 9.76 11.90
C ARG A 138 8.37 8.47 11.09
N LEU A 139 9.52 7.96 10.67
CA LEU A 139 9.61 6.67 9.99
C LEU A 139 9.13 5.53 10.89
N VAL A 140 9.58 5.50 12.15
CA VAL A 140 9.15 4.49 13.12
C VAL A 140 7.65 4.58 13.36
N ALA A 141 7.10 5.80 13.51
CA ALA A 141 5.66 5.99 13.63
C ALA A 141 4.89 5.46 12.39
N ALA A 142 5.37 5.75 11.18
CA ALA A 142 4.75 5.28 9.94
C ALA A 142 4.78 3.74 9.85
N ILE A 143 5.93 3.11 10.09
CA ILE A 143 6.08 1.64 10.15
C ILE A 143 5.13 1.04 11.19
N SER A 144 5.01 1.67 12.36
CA SER A 144 4.12 1.21 13.43
C SER A 144 2.67 1.27 13.00
N PHE A 145 2.23 2.36 12.36
CA PHE A 145 0.86 2.49 11.85
C PHE A 145 0.54 1.46 10.77
N HIS A 146 1.48 1.19 9.85
CA HIS A 146 1.33 0.14 8.85
C HIS A 146 1.21 -1.23 9.52
N THR A 147 2.13 -1.56 10.44
CA THR A 147 2.09 -2.83 11.19
C THR A 147 0.78 -3.03 11.96
N ILE A 148 0.31 -2.00 12.68
CA ILE A 148 -0.97 -2.04 13.39
C ILE A 148 -2.12 -2.29 12.41
N SER A 149 -2.10 -1.64 11.23
CA SER A 149 -3.11 -1.85 10.19
C SER A 149 -3.15 -3.31 9.71
N TRP A 150 -1.99 -3.94 9.49
CA TRP A 150 -1.92 -5.35 9.11
C TRP A 150 -2.45 -6.28 10.21
N VAL A 151 -2.10 -6.02 11.46
CA VAL A 151 -2.61 -6.80 12.61
C VAL A 151 -4.12 -6.65 12.75
N LEU A 152 -4.67 -5.45 12.57
CA LEU A 152 -6.11 -5.24 12.57
C LEU A 152 -6.81 -6.01 11.43
N GLY A 153 -6.18 -6.13 10.26
CA GLY A 153 -6.66 -6.98 9.17
C GLY A 153 -6.75 -8.46 9.56
N ALA A 154 -5.76 -8.98 10.29
CA ALA A 154 -5.80 -10.34 10.82
C ALA A 154 -6.89 -10.53 11.89
N VAL A 155 -7.04 -9.57 12.81
CA VAL A 155 -8.12 -9.59 13.82
C VAL A 155 -9.49 -9.58 13.13
N GLU A 156 -9.65 -8.82 12.06
CA GLU A 156 -10.86 -8.82 11.25
C GLU A 156 -11.13 -10.21 10.64
N ILE A 157 -10.14 -10.86 10.02
CA ILE A 157 -10.30 -12.23 9.49
C ILE A 157 -10.74 -13.18 10.60
N ALA A 158 -10.08 -13.14 11.76
CA ALA A 158 -10.42 -13.99 12.90
C ALA A 158 -11.87 -13.78 13.36
N GLY A 159 -12.28 -12.51 13.49
CA GLY A 159 -13.65 -12.16 13.89
C GLY A 159 -14.70 -12.59 12.87
N VAL A 160 -14.44 -12.41 11.57
CA VAL A 160 -15.35 -12.85 10.51
C VAL A 160 -15.48 -14.37 10.49
N LEU A 161 -14.36 -15.10 10.57
CA LEU A 161 -14.37 -16.56 10.59
C LEU A 161 -15.04 -17.11 11.86
N TRP A 162 -14.84 -16.46 13.02
CA TRP A 162 -15.55 -16.78 14.25
C TRP A 162 -17.07 -16.64 14.09
N LEU A 163 -17.54 -15.53 13.48
CA LEU A 163 -18.97 -15.32 13.19
C LEU A 163 -19.54 -16.35 12.21
N LEU A 164 -18.71 -16.85 11.29
CA LEU A 164 -19.08 -17.90 10.35
C LEU A 164 -19.05 -19.32 10.95
N GLY A 165 -18.75 -19.46 12.24
CA GLY A 165 -18.68 -20.77 12.91
C GLY A 165 -17.38 -21.54 12.68
N HIS A 166 -16.34 -20.88 12.14
CA HIS A 166 -15.03 -21.45 11.87
C HIS A 166 -13.93 -20.71 12.65
N PRO A 167 -13.95 -20.72 13.99
CA PRO A 167 -12.97 -19.98 14.78
C PRO A 167 -11.54 -20.45 14.47
N VAL A 168 -10.66 -19.48 14.23
CA VAL A 168 -9.22 -19.70 14.03
C VAL A 168 -8.45 -19.02 15.14
N SER A 169 -7.23 -19.50 15.42
CA SER A 169 -6.34 -18.80 16.34
C SER A 169 -5.92 -17.45 15.76
N LEU A 170 -5.50 -16.51 16.61
CA LEU A 170 -4.94 -15.24 16.13
C LEU A 170 -3.68 -15.46 15.28
N VAL A 171 -2.90 -16.50 15.58
CA VAL A 171 -1.72 -16.89 14.80
C VAL A 171 -2.13 -17.33 13.38
N ASP A 172 -3.14 -18.20 13.26
CA ASP A 172 -3.63 -18.63 11.95
C ASP A 172 -4.23 -17.46 11.16
N ALA A 173 -4.92 -16.54 11.81
CA ALA A 173 -5.44 -15.34 11.16
C ALA A 173 -4.32 -14.40 10.66
N LEU A 174 -3.22 -14.26 11.43
CA LEU A 174 -2.02 -13.53 11.00
C LEU A 174 -1.37 -14.20 9.79
N VAL A 175 -1.28 -15.53 9.78
CA VAL A 175 -0.78 -16.31 8.63
C VAL A 175 -1.66 -16.05 7.41
N ILE A 176 -2.99 -16.12 7.55
CA ILE A 176 -3.92 -15.87 6.44
C ILE A 176 -3.70 -14.47 5.87
N GLU A 177 -3.70 -13.44 6.72
CA GLU A 177 -3.55 -12.05 6.27
C GLU A 177 -2.21 -11.83 5.57
N ALA A 178 -1.11 -12.29 6.17
CA ALA A 178 0.24 -12.15 5.63
C ALA A 178 0.37 -12.77 4.23
N LEU A 179 -0.10 -14.01 4.07
CA LEU A 179 -0.03 -14.72 2.80
C LEU A 179 -1.01 -14.15 1.77
N ALA A 180 -2.22 -13.78 2.19
CA ALA A 180 -3.20 -13.19 1.29
C ALA A 180 -2.67 -11.88 0.67
N GLN A 181 -1.97 -11.06 1.46
CA GLN A 181 -1.35 -9.82 0.96
C GLN A 181 -0.17 -10.09 0.02
N ALA A 182 0.65 -11.10 0.31
CA ALA A 182 1.73 -11.50 -0.59
C ALA A 182 1.21 -11.98 -1.95
N LEU A 183 0.18 -12.84 -1.94
CA LEU A 183 -0.46 -13.35 -3.15
C LEU A 183 -1.15 -12.24 -3.94
N ARG A 184 -1.79 -11.29 -3.26
CA ARG A 184 -2.36 -10.09 -3.90
C ARG A 184 -1.30 -9.30 -4.67
N ASN A 185 -0.17 -9.02 -4.03
CA ASN A 185 0.90 -8.24 -4.66
C ASN A 185 1.44 -8.94 -5.91
N ALA A 186 1.57 -10.28 -5.87
CA ALA A 186 1.98 -11.06 -7.03
C ALA A 186 0.95 -10.99 -8.18
N GLY A 187 -0.35 -11.00 -7.84
CA GLY A 187 -1.42 -10.96 -8.84
C GLY A 187 -1.76 -9.57 -9.39
N PHE A 188 -1.15 -8.49 -8.91
CA PHE A 188 -1.31 -7.14 -9.48
C PHE A 188 -0.92 -7.07 -10.97
N LEU A 189 -0.06 -7.97 -11.43
CA LEU A 189 0.36 -8.06 -12.83
C LEU A 189 -0.70 -8.67 -13.75
N LEU A 190 -1.80 -9.21 -13.21
CA LEU A 190 -2.84 -9.90 -13.97
C LEU A 190 -4.02 -8.95 -14.27
N PRO A 191 -4.29 -8.60 -15.54
CA PRO A 191 -5.46 -7.82 -15.91
C PRO A 191 -6.74 -8.60 -15.57
N GLY A 192 -7.70 -7.99 -14.86
CA GLY A 192 -8.95 -8.66 -14.45
C GLY A 192 -8.90 -9.37 -13.09
N ALA A 193 -7.87 -9.12 -12.29
CA ALA A 193 -7.59 -9.71 -10.97
C ALA A 193 -8.59 -9.40 -9.84
N LEU A 194 -9.89 -9.21 -10.13
CA LEU A 194 -10.90 -9.15 -9.08
C LEU A 194 -10.82 -10.42 -8.23
N ALA A 195 -10.82 -11.60 -8.85
CA ALA A 195 -10.76 -12.90 -8.18
C ALA A 195 -9.41 -13.25 -7.51
N VAL A 196 -8.36 -12.47 -7.73
CA VAL A 196 -7.04 -12.73 -7.09
C VAL A 196 -7.12 -12.47 -5.59
N GLN A 197 -7.87 -11.46 -5.16
CA GLN A 197 -8.01 -11.10 -3.75
C GLN A 197 -8.70 -12.21 -2.96
N GLU A 198 -9.84 -12.68 -3.45
CA GLU A 198 -10.61 -13.75 -2.82
C GLU A 198 -9.88 -15.08 -2.93
N GLY A 199 -9.26 -15.35 -4.09
CA GLY A 199 -8.40 -16.53 -4.28
C GLY A 199 -7.22 -16.56 -3.32
N ALA A 200 -6.61 -15.41 -3.03
CA ALA A 200 -5.49 -15.30 -2.09
C ALA A 200 -5.91 -15.67 -0.65
N ILE A 201 -7.08 -15.20 -0.20
CA ILE A 201 -7.62 -15.54 1.13
C ILE A 201 -8.00 -17.03 1.19
N ILE A 202 -8.59 -17.58 0.12
CA ILE A 202 -8.92 -19.01 0.06
C ILE A 202 -7.66 -19.88 0.12
N ALA A 203 -6.65 -19.55 -0.69
CA ALA A 203 -5.39 -20.28 -0.71
C ALA A 203 -4.65 -20.22 0.64
N ALA A 204 -4.58 -19.03 1.24
CA ALA A 204 -3.97 -18.84 2.55
C ALA A 204 -4.76 -19.55 3.67
N GLY A 205 -6.09 -19.49 3.64
CA GLY A 205 -6.99 -20.17 4.57
C GLY A 205 -6.84 -21.70 4.52
N ALA A 206 -6.67 -22.28 3.33
CA ALA A 206 -6.48 -23.71 3.17
C ALA A 206 -5.22 -24.22 3.89
N LEU A 207 -4.14 -23.42 3.94
CA LEU A 207 -2.90 -23.78 4.64
C LEU A 207 -3.09 -23.91 6.15
N VAL A 208 -4.09 -23.22 6.72
CA VAL A 208 -4.46 -23.26 8.13
C VAL A 208 -5.74 -24.05 8.41
N GLY A 209 -6.23 -24.82 7.44
CA GLY A 209 -7.37 -25.73 7.60
C GLY A 209 -8.74 -25.07 7.52
N VAL A 210 -8.84 -23.82 7.05
CA VAL A 210 -10.13 -23.15 6.84
C VAL A 210 -10.80 -23.74 5.58
N PRO A 211 -12.08 -24.17 5.67
CA PRO A 211 -12.81 -24.65 4.50
C PRO A 211 -12.92 -23.57 3.40
N PRO A 212 -12.78 -23.91 2.11
CA PRO A 212 -12.80 -22.94 1.02
C PRO A 212 -14.06 -22.06 0.99
N ALA A 213 -15.23 -22.64 1.31
CA ALA A 213 -16.49 -21.90 1.37
C ALA A 213 -16.48 -20.83 2.47
N ALA A 214 -15.92 -21.13 3.64
CA ALA A 214 -15.78 -20.19 4.75
C ALA A 214 -14.77 -19.08 4.43
N ALA A 215 -13.64 -19.44 3.81
CA ALA A 215 -12.63 -18.47 3.38
C ALA A 215 -13.17 -17.51 2.30
N LEU A 216 -13.94 -18.03 1.33
CA LEU A 216 -14.62 -17.22 0.32
C LEU A 216 -15.66 -16.29 0.97
N ALA A 217 -16.49 -16.80 1.88
CA ALA A 217 -17.45 -15.97 2.62
C ALA A 217 -16.74 -14.85 3.39
N ALA A 218 -15.63 -15.15 4.07
CA ALA A 218 -14.83 -14.15 4.77
C ALA A 218 -14.25 -13.09 3.82
N ALA A 219 -13.74 -13.51 2.66
CA ALA A 219 -13.23 -12.59 1.63
C ALA A 219 -14.33 -11.64 1.10
N LEU A 220 -15.53 -12.18 0.83
CA LEU A 220 -16.66 -11.40 0.33
C LEU A 220 -17.21 -10.42 1.39
N ILE A 221 -17.24 -10.81 2.67
CA ILE A 221 -17.65 -9.92 3.76
C ILE A 221 -16.68 -8.75 3.87
N ARG A 222 -15.35 -9.02 3.87
CA ARG A 222 -14.33 -7.98 3.89
C ARG A 222 -14.46 -7.04 2.68
N ARG A 223 -14.67 -7.60 1.49
CA ARG A 223 -14.86 -6.83 0.26
C ARG A 223 -16.09 -5.93 0.34
N SER A 224 -17.20 -6.46 0.83
CA SER A 224 -18.45 -5.70 1.01
C SER A 224 -18.23 -4.53 1.98
N ARG A 225 -17.52 -4.76 3.08
CA ARG A 225 -17.14 -3.73 4.04
C ARG A 225 -16.23 -2.67 3.40
N GLU A 226 -15.19 -3.08 2.68
CA GLU A 226 -14.28 -2.17 1.96
C GLU A 226 -15.06 -1.24 1.02
N VAL A 227 -15.97 -1.81 0.22
CA VAL A 227 -16.83 -1.04 -0.70
C VAL A 227 -17.74 -0.08 0.07
N LEU A 228 -18.38 -0.56 1.14
CA LEU A 228 -19.30 0.24 1.96
C LEU A 228 -18.64 1.50 2.54
N PHE A 229 -17.37 1.41 2.97
CA PHE A 229 -16.63 2.57 3.49
C PHE A 229 -15.93 3.39 2.41
N SER A 230 -15.57 2.78 1.28
CA SER A 230 -14.81 3.45 0.21
C SER A 230 -15.71 4.26 -0.73
N VAL A 231 -16.93 3.80 -1.02
CA VAL A 231 -17.84 4.54 -1.91
C VAL A 231 -18.18 5.93 -1.36
N PRO A 232 -18.57 6.09 -0.07
CA PRO A 232 -18.82 7.42 0.47
C PRO A 232 -17.55 8.28 0.51
N GLY A 233 -16.37 7.68 0.71
CA GLY A 233 -15.09 8.37 0.65
C GLY A 233 -14.77 8.92 -0.74
N LEU A 234 -15.04 8.16 -1.81
CA LEU A 234 -14.92 8.64 -3.19
C LEU A 234 -15.89 9.78 -3.49
N ILE A 235 -17.15 9.67 -3.04
CA ILE A 235 -18.15 10.72 -3.21
C ILE A 235 -17.72 12.01 -2.50
N ALA A 236 -17.24 11.89 -1.26
CA ALA A 236 -16.75 13.01 -0.48
C ALA A 236 -15.53 13.67 -1.14
N TRP A 237 -14.62 12.88 -1.72
CA TRP A 237 -13.50 13.39 -2.50
C TRP A 237 -13.95 14.14 -3.75
N GLN A 238 -14.82 13.54 -4.57
CA GLN A 238 -15.36 14.18 -5.78
C GLN A 238 -16.03 15.53 -5.46
N ARG A 239 -16.81 15.60 -4.38
CA ARG A 239 -17.42 16.85 -3.92
C ARG A 239 -16.36 17.88 -3.53
N ALA A 240 -15.34 17.50 -2.76
CA ALA A 240 -14.26 18.41 -2.38
C ALA A 240 -13.56 18.99 -3.62
N GLU A 241 -13.42 18.19 -4.67
CA GLU A 241 -12.72 18.57 -5.89
C GLU A 241 -13.54 19.54 -6.75
N ILE A 242 -14.85 19.34 -6.83
CA ILE A 242 -15.79 20.23 -7.53
C ILE A 242 -15.87 21.61 -6.83
N HIS A 243 -15.98 21.63 -5.50
CA HIS A 243 -16.05 22.88 -4.74
C HIS A 243 -14.74 23.68 -4.86
N ALA A 244 -13.60 22.99 -4.81
CA ALA A 244 -12.30 23.63 -4.97
C ALA A 244 -12.12 24.24 -6.37
N THR A 245 -12.67 23.62 -7.42
CA THR A 245 -12.58 24.12 -8.80
C THR A 245 -13.51 25.32 -9.02
N SER A 246 -14.69 25.30 -8.40
CA SER A 246 -15.67 26.39 -8.48
C SER A 246 -15.19 27.67 -7.78
N GLY A 247 -14.45 27.54 -6.67
CA GLY A 247 -13.86 28.68 -5.96
C GLY A 247 -12.69 29.36 -6.68
N THR A 248 -11.97 28.64 -7.54
CA THR A 248 -10.90 29.23 -8.37
C THR A 248 -11.47 30.00 -9.55
N ILE A 249 -12.53 29.49 -10.20
CA ILE A 249 -13.20 30.17 -11.32
C ILE A 249 -13.80 31.51 -10.90
N LEU A 250 -14.34 31.61 -9.67
CA LEU A 250 -14.89 32.86 -9.14
C LEU A 250 -13.84 33.89 -8.71
N LYS A 251 -12.56 33.50 -8.58
CA LYS A 251 -11.44 34.43 -8.32
C LYS A 251 -10.79 34.97 -9.59
N ASP A 252 -10.98 34.28 -10.71
CA ASP A 252 -10.42 34.65 -12.01
C ASP A 252 -11.44 35.33 -12.95
N THR A 253 -12.65 35.64 -12.46
CA THR A 253 -13.58 36.55 -13.15
C THR A 253 -13.20 38.01 -12.84
N PRO A 254 -12.86 38.82 -13.86
CA PRO A 254 -12.43 40.21 -13.68
C PRO A 254 -13.53 41.12 -13.12
#